data_AF-A0A815RX45-F1
#
_entry.id   AF-A0A815RX45-F1
#
_cell.length_a   1.000
_cell.length_b   1.000
_cell.length_c   1.000
_cell.angle_alpha   90.00
_cell.angle_beta   90.00
_cell.angle_gamma   90.00
#
_symmetry.space_group_name_H-M   'P 1'
#
loop_
_entity.id
_entity.type
_entity.pdbx_description
1 polymer ?
#
loop_
_entity_poly.entity_id
_entity_poly.type
_entity_poly.pdbx_seq_one_letter_code
_entity_poly.pdbx_strand_id
1 'polypeptide(L)'
;MAIDLKDFLGEYLLEVNPNNESNEPYRQVPTSDLDNKVVAIYFSAHWCGPCQHLTPILAKHYKEVQSELQDRFDIVFLSSDENEIAFNEYFGSMPWKALPYSERDREKKLSKKLNVDGIPTLVVLSADGKVISNDGVGDIYEQNVDAIRYWLNGGLKSDENYEWLGVSCQGCQMKPLIGERYHCSVCDNYNLCTKCQENGHEHELMIIPQKLTTIANLVWKGIKVDP
;
A
#
# COMPACT_ATOMS: atom_id res chain seq x y z
N MET A 1 -7.81 7.00 -16.38
CA MET A 1 -6.61 7.58 -17.03
C MET A 1 -5.45 7.33 -16.10
N ALA A 2 -4.38 6.68 -16.56
CA ALA A 2 -3.20 6.44 -15.75
C ALA A 2 -2.49 7.77 -15.43
N ILE A 3 -1.98 7.90 -14.21
CA ILE A 3 -1.21 9.04 -13.73
C ILE A 3 0.26 8.67 -13.88
N ASP A 4 0.99 9.39 -14.72
CA ASP A 4 2.45 9.27 -14.75
C ASP A 4 3.02 10.00 -13.54
N LEU A 5 3.44 9.26 -12.51
CA LEU A 5 3.92 9.87 -11.28
C LEU A 5 5.17 10.73 -11.47
N LYS A 6 6.04 10.44 -12.44
CA LYS A 6 7.24 11.25 -12.69
C LYS A 6 6.87 12.65 -13.18
N ASP A 7 5.84 12.78 -14.00
CA ASP A 7 5.32 14.07 -14.47
C ASP A 7 4.82 14.98 -13.35
N PHE A 8 4.39 14.39 -12.23
CA PHE A 8 3.88 15.13 -11.08
C PHE A 8 4.91 15.28 -9.97
N LEU A 9 5.74 14.27 -9.70
CA LEU A 9 6.68 14.28 -8.57
C LEU A 9 8.07 14.83 -8.92
N GLY A 10 8.42 14.92 -10.21
CA GLY A 10 9.73 15.38 -10.65
C GLY A 10 10.80 14.29 -10.57
N GLU A 11 12.07 14.71 -10.65
CA GLU A 11 13.21 13.79 -10.78
C GLU A 11 13.62 13.12 -9.46
N TYR A 12 13.39 13.79 -8.33
CA TYR A 12 13.81 13.31 -7.03
C TYR A 12 12.78 13.58 -5.93
N LEU A 13 12.86 12.77 -4.89
CA LEU A 13 12.12 12.86 -3.63
C LEU A 13 13.09 12.98 -2.47
N LEU A 14 12.57 13.27 -1.29
CA LEU A 14 13.32 13.33 -0.04
C LEU A 14 13.07 12.06 0.78
N GLU A 15 14.11 11.58 1.44
CA GLU A 15 14.02 10.62 2.55
C GLU A 15 14.73 11.19 3.77
N VAL A 16 14.22 10.92 4.97
CA VAL A 16 14.89 11.28 6.22
C VAL A 16 16.27 10.63 6.26
N ASN A 17 17.30 11.43 6.55
CA ASN A 17 18.67 10.95 6.67
C ASN A 17 18.88 10.39 8.10
N PRO A 18 18.95 9.06 8.29
CA PRO A 18 19.00 8.47 9.64
C PRO A 18 20.26 8.85 10.43
N ASN A 19 21.32 9.31 9.77
CA ASN A 19 22.60 9.61 10.39
C ASN A 19 22.91 11.12 10.47
N ASN A 20 22.03 12.00 9.95
CA ASN A 20 22.30 13.44 9.76
C ASN A 20 23.68 13.69 9.14
N GLU A 21 24.10 12.83 8.22
CA GLU A 21 25.36 13.00 7.50
C GLU A 21 25.38 14.37 6.82
N SER A 22 26.48 15.10 6.99
CA SER A 22 26.68 16.44 6.43
C SER A 22 25.75 17.55 6.94
N ASN A 23 25.10 17.41 8.11
CA ASN A 23 24.11 18.36 8.64
C ASN A 23 22.86 18.55 7.76
N GLU A 24 22.61 17.63 6.83
CA GLU A 24 21.43 17.64 5.98
C GLU A 24 20.38 16.67 6.56
N PRO A 25 19.19 17.15 6.98
CA PRO A 25 18.16 16.32 7.61
C PRO A 25 17.52 15.31 6.64
N TYR A 26 17.71 15.52 5.33
CA TYR A 26 17.17 14.68 4.28
C TYR A 26 18.24 14.33 3.24
N ARG A 27 18.05 13.20 2.56
CA ARG A 27 18.76 12.86 1.33
C ARG A 27 17.81 12.89 0.16
N GLN A 28 18.32 13.24 -1.02
CA GLN A 28 17.58 13.08 -2.26
C GLN A 28 17.67 11.63 -2.75
N VAL A 29 16.53 11.10 -3.18
CA VAL A 29 16.43 9.79 -3.83
C VAL A 29 15.71 9.95 -5.17
N PRO A 30 16.08 9.20 -6.22
CA PRO A 30 15.46 9.37 -7.52
C PRO A 30 14.00 8.90 -7.49
N THR A 31 13.10 9.60 -8.18
CA THR A 31 11.68 9.21 -8.27
C THR A 31 11.51 7.82 -8.90
N SER A 32 12.50 7.33 -9.67
CA SER A 32 12.55 5.95 -10.17
C SER A 32 12.59 4.90 -9.07
N ASP A 33 12.90 5.26 -7.82
CA ASP A 33 12.76 4.35 -6.68
C ASP A 33 11.29 3.96 -6.42
N LEU A 34 10.33 4.58 -7.09
CA LEU A 34 8.92 4.20 -7.08
C LEU A 34 8.53 3.26 -8.24
N ASP A 35 9.43 2.99 -9.20
CA ASP A 35 9.11 2.20 -10.38
C ASP A 35 8.68 0.77 -9.99
N ASN A 36 7.57 0.30 -10.57
CA ASN A 36 6.95 -1.00 -10.27
C ASN A 36 6.36 -1.17 -8.85
N LYS A 37 6.16 -0.07 -8.10
CA LYS A 37 5.57 -0.10 -6.75
C LYS A 37 4.11 0.36 -6.75
N VAL A 38 3.35 -0.11 -5.79
CA VAL A 38 2.12 0.56 -5.35
C VAL A 38 2.55 1.80 -4.56
N VAL A 39 1.98 2.96 -4.87
CA VAL A 39 2.36 4.23 -4.24
C VAL A 39 1.15 4.87 -3.59
N ALA A 40 1.22 5.15 -2.29
CA ALA A 40 0.23 5.98 -1.63
C ALA A 40 0.70 7.45 -1.59
N ILE A 41 -0.08 8.34 -2.21
CA ILE A 41 0.14 9.78 -2.19
C ILE A 41 -0.58 10.35 -0.97
N TYR A 42 0.19 10.84 0.00
CA TYR A 42 -0.31 11.29 1.29
C TYR A 42 -0.28 12.81 1.37
N PHE A 43 -1.45 13.44 1.24
CA PHE A 43 -1.62 14.87 1.45
C PHE A 43 -1.92 15.15 2.92
N SER A 44 -1.05 15.92 3.55
CA SER A 44 -1.12 16.19 4.99
C SER A 44 -0.43 17.49 5.38
N ALA A 45 -0.57 17.92 6.63
CA ALA A 45 0.16 19.05 7.19
C ALA A 45 0.32 18.94 8.71
N HIS A 46 1.36 19.60 9.23
CA HIS A 46 1.64 19.66 10.66
C HIS A 46 0.51 20.35 11.44
N TRP A 47 -0.05 21.43 10.90
CA TRP A 47 -1.10 22.21 11.58
C TRP A 47 -2.47 21.49 11.64
N CYS A 48 -2.63 20.38 10.93
CA CYS A 48 -3.91 19.68 10.77
C CYS A 48 -4.11 18.65 11.89
N GLY A 49 -5.07 18.89 12.80
CA GLY A 49 -5.37 17.99 13.93
C GLY A 49 -5.67 16.54 13.52
N PRO A 50 -6.62 16.27 12.60
CA PRO A 50 -6.89 14.91 12.13
C PRO A 50 -5.68 14.23 11.48
N CYS A 51 -4.82 15.02 10.81
CA CYS A 51 -3.59 14.55 10.21
C CYS A 51 -2.61 14.02 11.25
N GLN A 52 -2.40 14.77 12.34
CA GLN A 52 -1.55 14.37 13.46
C GLN A 52 -2.02 13.05 14.11
N HIS A 53 -3.31 12.71 14.02
CA HIS A 53 -3.83 11.43 14.50
C HIS A 53 -3.54 10.28 13.53
N LEU A 54 -3.73 10.51 12.23
CA LEU A 54 -3.52 9.48 11.20
C LEU A 54 -2.04 9.10 11.02
N THR A 55 -1.14 10.09 10.98
CA THR A 55 0.29 9.85 10.69
C THR A 55 0.94 8.78 11.56
N PRO A 56 0.83 8.77 12.90
CA PRO A 56 1.45 7.74 13.72
C PRO A 56 0.84 6.35 13.48
N ILE A 57 -0.47 6.26 13.17
CA ILE A 57 -1.14 5.00 12.83
C ILE A 57 -0.59 4.46 11.50
N LEU A 58 -0.54 5.32 10.47
CA LEU A 58 -0.03 4.96 9.15
C LEU A 58 1.46 4.57 9.22
N ALA A 59 2.28 5.31 9.98
CA ALA A 59 3.70 5.00 10.17
C ALA A 59 3.92 3.67 10.91
N LYS A 60 3.05 3.35 11.88
CA LYS A 60 3.06 2.04 12.56
C LYS A 60 2.78 0.92 11.55
N HIS A 61 1.68 1.01 10.80
CA HIS A 61 1.31 -0.03 9.83
C HIS A 61 2.33 -0.20 8.72
N TYR A 62 2.87 0.90 8.19
CA TYR A 62 3.95 0.87 7.20
C TYR A 62 5.16 0.05 7.69
N LYS A 63 5.58 0.28 8.94
CA LYS A 63 6.69 -0.46 9.56
C LYS A 63 6.34 -1.93 9.83
N GLU A 64 5.11 -2.22 10.23
CA GLU A 64 4.66 -3.60 10.52
C GLU A 64 4.74 -4.52 9.30
N VAL A 65 4.39 -4.02 8.11
CA VAL A 65 4.38 -4.83 6.88
C VAL A 65 5.69 -4.78 6.09
N GLN A 66 6.70 -4.03 6.56
CA GLN A 66 7.92 -3.76 5.78
C GLN A 66 8.60 -5.02 5.22
N SER A 67 8.62 -6.12 6.01
CA SER A 67 9.19 -7.41 5.59
C SER A 67 8.36 -8.12 4.52
N GLU A 68 7.04 -7.87 4.48
CA GLU A 68 6.09 -8.41 3.49
C GLU A 68 6.10 -7.60 2.18
N LEU A 69 6.42 -6.31 2.26
CA LEU A 69 6.39 -5.41 1.11
C LEU A 69 7.34 -5.89 0.00
N GLN A 70 8.51 -6.44 0.35
CA GLN A 70 9.57 -6.81 -0.60
C GLN A 70 9.85 -5.67 -1.60
N ASP A 71 9.87 -4.43 -1.11
CA ASP A 71 10.03 -3.22 -1.91
C ASP A 71 8.91 -2.92 -2.94
N ARG A 72 7.70 -3.46 -2.76
CA ARG A 72 6.56 -3.26 -3.69
C ARG A 72 5.61 -2.13 -3.31
N PHE A 73 5.84 -1.44 -2.19
CA PHE A 73 4.97 -0.37 -1.70
C PHE A 73 5.79 0.78 -1.14
N ASP A 74 5.33 2.01 -1.35
CA ASP A 74 5.90 3.21 -0.74
C ASP A 74 4.82 4.29 -0.52
N ILE A 75 5.15 5.25 0.33
CA ILE A 75 4.30 6.42 0.61
C ILE A 75 5.08 7.68 0.23
N VAL A 76 4.42 8.59 -0.48
CA VAL A 76 5.00 9.91 -0.81
C VAL A 76 4.17 10.98 -0.13
N PHE A 77 4.76 11.64 0.86
CA PHE A 77 4.18 12.78 1.56
C PHE A 77 4.22 14.04 0.69
N LEU A 78 3.05 14.65 0.50
CA LEU A 78 2.85 15.94 -0.13
C LEU A 78 2.33 16.92 0.93
N SER A 79 3.18 17.87 1.30
CA SER A 79 2.90 18.79 2.39
C SER A 79 1.99 19.94 1.98
N SER A 80 0.98 20.17 2.80
CA SER A 80 0.15 21.38 2.82
C SER A 80 0.59 22.36 3.92
N ASP A 81 1.80 22.21 4.47
CA ASP A 81 2.36 23.14 5.45
C ASP A 81 2.58 24.54 4.85
N GLU A 82 2.51 25.56 5.70
CA GLU A 82 2.65 26.96 5.29
C GLU A 82 4.11 27.40 5.15
N ASN A 83 5.03 26.69 5.79
CA ASN A 83 6.46 26.98 5.77
C ASN A 83 7.30 25.71 5.86
N GLU A 84 8.56 25.83 5.42
CA GLU A 84 9.51 24.72 5.36
C GLU A 84 9.90 24.19 6.74
N ILE A 85 9.86 25.02 7.78
CA ILE A 85 10.18 24.60 9.15
C ILE A 85 9.12 23.60 9.65
N ALA A 86 7.83 23.94 9.50
CA ALA A 86 6.72 23.05 9.86
C ALA A 86 6.73 21.75 9.03
N PHE A 87 7.03 21.86 7.73
CA PHE A 87 7.24 20.68 6.88
C PHE A 87 8.34 19.77 7.46
N ASN A 88 9.49 20.37 7.79
CA ASN A 88 10.66 19.61 8.24
C ASN A 88 10.41 18.89 9.57
N GLU A 89 9.81 19.59 10.54
CA GLU A 89 9.45 19.03 11.84
C GLU A 89 8.51 17.82 11.70
N TYR A 90 7.50 17.94 10.84
CA TYR A 90 6.50 16.91 10.66
C TYR A 90 7.02 15.72 9.85
N PHE A 91 7.67 15.99 8.71
CA PHE A 91 8.25 14.97 7.85
C PHE A 91 9.36 14.18 8.55
N GLY A 92 10.14 14.80 9.43
CA GLY A 92 11.22 14.14 10.17
C GLY A 92 10.79 12.93 11.01
N SER A 93 9.49 12.80 11.31
CA SER A 93 8.93 11.66 12.04
C SER A 93 8.44 10.51 11.15
N MET A 94 8.40 10.73 9.82
CA MET A 94 7.79 9.82 8.86
C MET A 94 8.81 8.83 8.28
N PRO A 95 8.49 7.52 8.17
CA PRO A 95 9.41 6.50 7.70
C PRO A 95 9.44 6.33 6.16
N TRP A 96 8.93 7.31 5.40
CA TRP A 96 8.69 7.22 3.97
C TRP A 96 9.24 8.45 3.21
N LYS A 97 8.93 8.58 1.92
CA LYS A 97 9.44 9.64 1.05
C LYS A 97 8.57 10.91 1.12
N ALA A 98 9.12 12.06 0.71
CA ALA A 98 8.36 13.29 0.52
C ALA A 98 8.71 14.00 -0.78
N LEU A 99 7.73 14.71 -1.35
CA LEU A 99 8.01 15.72 -2.37
C LEU A 99 8.74 16.90 -1.69
N PRO A 100 9.83 17.44 -2.29
CA PRO A 100 10.51 18.60 -1.70
C PRO A 100 9.56 19.77 -1.48
N TYR A 101 9.68 20.45 -0.34
CA TYR A 101 8.80 21.57 0.03
C TYR A 101 8.79 22.69 -1.02
N SER A 102 9.91 22.92 -1.72
CA SER A 102 10.02 23.90 -2.80
C SER A 102 9.12 23.60 -4.01
N GLU A 103 8.72 22.34 -4.22
CA GLU A 103 7.94 21.89 -5.38
C GLU A 103 6.42 22.11 -5.20
N ARG A 104 6.02 23.30 -4.72
CA ARG A 104 4.62 23.62 -4.40
C ARG A 104 3.69 23.54 -5.60
N ASP A 105 4.16 23.86 -6.80
CA ASP A 105 3.34 23.81 -8.01
C ASP A 105 3.03 22.38 -8.44
N ARG A 106 3.96 21.44 -8.17
CA ARG A 106 3.76 20.01 -8.40
C ARG A 106 2.73 19.42 -7.45
N GLU A 107 2.84 19.76 -6.17
CA GLU A 107 1.86 19.39 -5.14
C GLU A 107 0.46 19.84 -5.56
N LYS A 108 0.28 21.14 -5.87
CA LYS A 108 -1.01 21.69 -6.33
C LYS A 108 -1.55 21.02 -7.59
N LYS A 109 -0.66 20.75 -8.56
CA LYS A 109 -1.04 20.09 -9.82
C LYS A 109 -1.54 18.67 -9.57
N LEU A 110 -0.87 17.92 -8.68
CA LEU A 110 -1.27 16.55 -8.34
C LEU A 110 -2.53 16.52 -7.46
N SER A 111 -2.62 17.40 -6.45
CA SER A 111 -3.81 17.61 -5.61
C SER A 111 -5.05 17.85 -6.48
N LYS A 112 -4.97 18.77 -7.45
CA LYS A 112 -6.04 19.02 -8.41
C LYS A 112 -6.32 17.82 -9.32
N LYS A 113 -5.29 17.10 -9.77
CA LYS A 113 -5.45 15.91 -10.63
C LYS A 113 -6.19 14.78 -9.90
N LEU A 114 -5.98 14.68 -8.60
CA LEU A 114 -6.56 13.66 -7.71
C LEU A 114 -7.85 14.12 -7.03
N ASN A 115 -8.36 15.33 -7.32
CA ASN A 115 -9.53 15.94 -6.69
C ASN A 115 -9.45 15.94 -5.15
N VAL A 116 -8.30 16.37 -4.62
CA VAL A 116 -8.10 16.50 -3.17
C VAL A 116 -8.76 17.78 -2.68
N ASP A 117 -9.86 17.63 -1.95
CA ASP A 117 -10.65 18.76 -1.40
C ASP A 117 -10.32 19.07 0.07
N GLY A 118 -9.48 18.26 0.72
CA GLY A 118 -9.09 18.43 2.12
C GLY A 118 -7.99 17.50 2.57
N ILE A 119 -7.50 17.70 3.79
CA ILE A 119 -6.49 16.87 4.43
C ILE A 119 -6.99 16.32 5.78
N PRO A 120 -6.56 15.11 6.21
CA PRO A 120 -5.67 14.21 5.48
C PRO A 120 -6.38 13.53 4.31
N THR A 121 -5.66 13.39 3.19
CA THR A 121 -6.11 12.57 2.04
C THR A 121 -5.00 11.59 1.68
N LEU A 122 -5.36 10.33 1.46
CA LEU A 122 -4.44 9.26 1.06
C LEU A 122 -5.01 8.58 -0.19
N VAL A 123 -4.38 8.82 -1.34
CA VAL A 123 -4.78 8.19 -2.61
C VAL A 123 -3.76 7.12 -2.97
N VAL A 124 -4.23 5.93 -3.28
CA VAL A 124 -3.37 4.78 -3.56
C VAL A 124 -3.39 4.45 -5.03
N LEU A 125 -2.20 4.35 -5.61
CA LEU A 125 -1.97 4.14 -7.03
C LEU A 125 -1.23 2.82 -7.26
N SER A 126 -1.61 2.09 -8.30
CA SER A 126 -0.85 0.95 -8.81
C SER A 126 0.44 1.42 -9.49
N ALA A 127 1.33 0.47 -9.77
CA ALA A 127 2.58 0.70 -10.51
C ALA A 127 2.39 1.34 -11.90
N ASP A 128 1.25 1.09 -12.56
CA ASP A 128 0.90 1.70 -13.84
C ASP A 128 0.08 3.00 -13.68
N GLY A 129 0.05 3.58 -12.47
CA GLY A 129 -0.56 4.88 -12.21
C GLY A 129 -2.08 4.87 -12.18
N LYS A 130 -2.74 3.71 -12.06
CA LYS A 130 -4.19 3.64 -11.89
C LYS A 130 -4.54 3.78 -10.42
N VAL A 131 -5.67 4.40 -10.14
CA VAL A 131 -6.17 4.50 -8.77
C VAL A 131 -6.67 3.14 -8.29
N ILE A 132 -6.12 2.68 -7.18
CA ILE A 132 -6.57 1.53 -6.38
C ILE A 132 -7.60 1.98 -5.36
N SER A 133 -7.31 3.06 -4.63
CA SER A 133 -8.20 3.66 -3.63
C SER A 133 -8.11 5.17 -3.65
N ASN A 134 -9.26 5.85 -3.62
CA ASN A 134 -9.34 7.30 -3.39
C ASN A 134 -9.57 7.64 -1.91
N ASP A 135 -9.83 6.63 -1.06
CA ASP A 135 -10.11 6.80 0.37
C ASP A 135 -9.21 5.89 1.20
N GLY A 136 -7.89 6.01 0.99
CA GLY A 136 -6.91 5.24 1.74
C GLY A 136 -6.92 5.56 3.25
N VAL A 137 -7.47 6.72 3.64
CA VAL A 137 -7.67 7.06 5.06
C VAL A 137 -8.77 6.19 5.65
N GLY A 138 -9.93 6.09 4.98
CA GLY A 138 -11.01 5.18 5.37
C GLY A 138 -10.53 3.73 5.43
N ASP A 139 -9.82 3.28 4.40
CA ASP A 139 -9.24 1.92 4.35
C ASP A 139 -8.39 1.62 5.60
N ILE A 140 -7.51 2.54 6.02
CA ILE A 140 -6.66 2.38 7.22
C ILE A 140 -7.49 2.31 8.50
N TYR A 141 -8.53 3.14 8.65
CA TYR A 141 -9.37 3.10 9.83
C TYR A 141 -10.26 1.85 9.90
N GLU A 142 -10.74 1.36 8.75
CA GLU A 142 -11.61 0.19 8.67
C GLU A 142 -10.84 -1.13 8.77
N GLN A 143 -9.69 -1.21 8.10
CA GLN A 143 -8.94 -2.47 7.90
C GLN A 143 -7.59 -2.48 8.65
N ASN A 144 -7.21 -1.39 9.32
CA ASN A 144 -5.94 -1.32 10.04
C ASN A 144 -4.76 -1.61 9.08
N VAL A 145 -3.78 -2.39 9.51
CA VAL A 145 -2.63 -2.82 8.71
C VAL A 145 -3.01 -3.60 7.44
N ASP A 146 -4.17 -4.26 7.41
CA ASP A 146 -4.62 -5.04 6.24
C ASP A 146 -4.96 -4.17 5.02
N ALA A 147 -5.22 -2.87 5.21
CA ALA A 147 -5.38 -1.92 4.11
C ALA A 147 -4.18 -1.94 3.15
N ILE A 148 -2.95 -2.00 3.69
CA ILE A 148 -1.74 -2.03 2.87
C ILE A 148 -1.65 -3.35 2.08
N ARG A 149 -2.04 -4.47 2.69
CA ARG A 149 -2.08 -5.77 2.01
C ARG A 149 -3.13 -5.78 0.89
N TYR A 150 -4.29 -5.20 1.14
CA TYR A 150 -5.35 -5.02 0.15
C TYR A 150 -4.86 -4.19 -1.05
N TRP A 151 -4.17 -3.07 -0.79
CA TRP A 151 -3.62 -2.23 -1.86
C TRP A 151 -2.53 -2.93 -2.67
N LEU A 152 -1.65 -3.69 -2.02
CA LEU A 152 -0.62 -4.50 -2.70
C LEU A 152 -1.21 -5.53 -3.68
N ASN A 153 -2.47 -5.93 -3.48
CA ASN A 153 -3.20 -6.82 -4.37
C ASN A 153 -4.04 -6.07 -5.42
N GLY A 154 -3.78 -4.77 -5.61
CA GLY A 154 -4.47 -3.94 -6.60
C GLY A 154 -5.88 -3.52 -6.20
N GLY A 155 -6.22 -3.57 -4.90
CA GLY A 155 -7.58 -3.29 -4.44
C GLY A 155 -8.60 -4.36 -4.84
N LEU A 156 -8.12 -5.53 -5.24
CA LEU A 156 -8.96 -6.70 -5.42
C LEU A 156 -9.16 -7.32 -4.05
N LYS A 157 -10.40 -7.29 -3.55
CA LYS A 157 -10.85 -8.33 -2.62
C LYS A 157 -10.60 -9.65 -3.31
N SER A 158 -10.14 -10.67 -2.58
CA SER A 158 -9.85 -11.94 -3.22
C SER A 158 -11.09 -12.36 -4.02
N ASP A 159 -10.94 -12.59 -5.33
CA ASP A 159 -12.05 -13.04 -6.18
C ASP A 159 -12.79 -14.16 -5.46
N GLU A 160 -14.11 -13.98 -5.29
CA GLU A 160 -15.00 -14.92 -4.60
C GLU A 160 -14.90 -16.33 -5.19
N ASN A 161 -14.42 -16.43 -6.43
CA ASN A 161 -14.27 -17.64 -7.23
C ASN A 161 -12.81 -18.09 -7.38
N TYR A 162 -11.85 -17.46 -6.70
CA TYR A 162 -10.45 -17.85 -6.79
C TYR A 162 -10.19 -19.22 -6.15
N GLU A 163 -9.59 -20.14 -6.90
CA GLU A 163 -9.35 -21.51 -6.45
C GLU A 163 -7.93 -21.68 -5.88
N TRP A 164 -7.85 -22.01 -4.59
CA TRP A 164 -6.63 -22.47 -3.95
C TRP A 164 -6.45 -23.98 -4.17
N LEU A 165 -5.85 -24.34 -5.31
CA LEU A 165 -5.58 -25.73 -5.65
C LEU A 165 -4.80 -26.45 -4.55
N GLY A 166 -5.29 -27.63 -4.15
CA GLY A 166 -4.69 -28.45 -3.09
C GLY A 166 -5.00 -28.00 -1.67
N VAL A 167 -5.60 -26.84 -1.46
CA VAL A 167 -6.01 -26.32 -0.16
C VAL A 167 -7.48 -26.69 0.08
N SER A 168 -7.80 -27.11 1.31
CA SER A 168 -9.17 -27.38 1.73
C SER A 168 -9.55 -26.53 2.93
N CYS A 169 -10.81 -26.11 3.01
CA CYS A 169 -11.36 -25.51 4.23
C CYS A 169 -11.59 -26.59 5.30
N GLN A 170 -11.03 -26.46 6.50
CA GLN A 170 -11.23 -27.42 7.59
C GLN A 170 -12.63 -27.35 8.22
N GLY A 171 -13.34 -26.23 8.08
CA GLY A 171 -14.70 -26.07 8.60
C GLY A 171 -15.78 -26.76 7.77
N CYS A 172 -15.74 -26.60 6.44
CA CYS A 172 -16.76 -27.15 5.52
C CYS A 172 -16.22 -28.21 4.55
N GLN A 173 -14.93 -28.53 4.59
CA GLN A 173 -14.27 -29.49 3.71
C GLN A 173 -14.24 -29.12 2.21
N MET A 174 -14.59 -27.89 1.85
CA MET A 174 -14.48 -27.36 0.48
C MET A 174 -13.06 -27.54 -0.06
N LYS A 175 -12.91 -28.13 -1.25
CA LYS A 175 -11.62 -28.33 -1.95
C LYS A 175 -11.83 -28.31 -3.48
N PRO A 176 -11.06 -27.51 -4.25
CA PRO A 176 -10.14 -26.48 -3.77
C PRO A 176 -10.90 -25.43 -2.94
N LEU A 177 -10.22 -24.78 -2.00
CA LEU A 177 -10.81 -23.67 -1.26
C LEU A 177 -11.07 -22.55 -2.26
N ILE A 178 -12.31 -22.07 -2.31
CA ILE A 178 -12.75 -21.02 -3.24
C ILE A 178 -12.95 -19.72 -2.48
N GLY A 179 -12.41 -18.62 -3.01
CA GLY A 179 -12.50 -17.29 -2.41
C GLY A 179 -11.36 -16.96 -1.45
N GLU A 180 -11.66 -16.18 -0.42
CA GLU A 180 -10.68 -15.77 0.59
C GLU A 180 -10.21 -16.99 1.38
N ARG A 181 -8.89 -17.10 1.54
CA ARG A 181 -8.25 -18.13 2.35
C ARG A 181 -7.82 -17.53 3.67
N TYR A 182 -8.40 -18.00 4.75
CA TYR A 182 -7.96 -17.72 6.11
C TYR A 182 -7.07 -18.86 6.59
N HIS A 183 -5.91 -18.59 7.16
CA HIS A 183 -4.96 -19.59 7.61
C HIS A 183 -4.56 -19.34 9.06
N CYS A 184 -4.54 -20.39 9.86
CA CYS A 184 -4.02 -20.35 11.22
C CYS A 184 -2.51 -20.62 11.18
N SER A 185 -1.69 -19.71 11.71
CA SER A 185 -0.24 -19.89 11.83
C SER A 185 0.19 -20.89 12.91
N VAL A 186 -0.72 -21.22 13.83
CA VAL A 186 -0.45 -22.09 14.98
C VAL A 186 -0.79 -23.55 14.67
N CYS A 187 -1.91 -23.79 13.99
CA CYS A 187 -2.38 -25.13 13.64
C CYS A 187 -1.80 -25.60 12.30
N ASP A 188 -1.37 -26.86 12.24
CA ASP A 188 -0.79 -27.41 11.02
C ASP A 188 -1.82 -27.47 9.88
N ASN A 189 -1.47 -26.83 8.76
CA ASN A 189 -2.24 -26.77 7.52
C ASN A 189 -3.74 -26.42 7.71
N TYR A 190 -4.06 -25.58 8.69
CA TYR A 190 -5.44 -25.21 8.98
C TYR A 190 -5.85 -23.96 8.20
N ASN A 191 -6.89 -24.10 7.38
CA ASN A 191 -7.41 -23.08 6.48
C ASN A 191 -8.93 -23.02 6.56
N LEU A 192 -9.53 -21.84 6.49
CA LEU A 192 -10.97 -21.64 6.45
C LEU A 192 -11.35 -20.76 5.26
N CYS A 193 -12.52 -21.02 4.67
CA CYS A 193 -13.16 -20.08 3.75
C CYS A 193 -13.90 -19.00 4.55
N THR A 194 -14.32 -17.91 3.89
CA THR A 194 -15.03 -16.78 4.52
C THR A 194 -16.17 -17.22 5.44
N LYS A 195 -17.08 -18.08 4.96
CA LYS A 195 -18.21 -18.57 5.76
C LYS A 195 -17.80 -19.37 7.00
N CYS A 196 -16.69 -20.10 6.93
CA CYS A 196 -16.25 -20.91 8.06
C CYS A 196 -15.45 -20.08 9.07
N GLN A 197 -14.70 -19.09 8.60
CA GLN A 197 -14.02 -18.11 9.46
C GLN A 197 -15.02 -17.38 10.38
N GLU A 198 -16.21 -17.02 9.90
CA GLU A 198 -17.22 -16.33 10.72
C GLU A 198 -17.61 -17.08 12.02
N ASN A 199 -17.41 -18.41 12.06
CA ASN A 199 -17.66 -19.20 13.27
C ASN A 199 -16.51 -19.17 14.29
N GLY A 200 -15.43 -18.47 13.95
CA GLY A 200 -14.21 -18.38 14.74
C GLY A 200 -13.37 -19.66 14.70
N HIS A 201 -12.12 -19.49 15.08
CA HIS A 201 -11.18 -20.55 15.40
C HIS A 201 -10.46 -20.16 16.71
N GLU A 202 -9.96 -21.13 17.47
CA GLU A 202 -9.31 -20.89 18.78
C GLU A 202 -8.11 -19.94 18.70
N HIS A 203 -7.43 -19.93 17.55
CA HIS A 203 -6.34 -19.03 17.24
C HIS A 203 -6.76 -17.99 16.21
N GLU A 204 -6.11 -16.82 16.26
CA GLU A 204 -6.26 -15.78 15.26
C GLU A 204 -5.96 -16.32 13.86
N LEU A 205 -6.86 -16.01 12.92
CA LEU A 205 -6.70 -16.38 11.52
C LEU A 205 -6.12 -15.21 10.74
N MET A 206 -5.10 -15.50 9.95
CA MET A 206 -4.56 -14.55 8.99
C MET A 206 -5.22 -14.76 7.64
N ILE A 207 -5.67 -13.69 6.98
CA ILE A 207 -6.04 -13.77 5.58
C ILE A 207 -4.77 -13.98 4.74
N ILE A 208 -4.75 -15.00 3.89
CA ILE A 208 -3.66 -15.24 2.95
C ILE A 208 -4.00 -14.48 1.68
N PRO A 209 -3.33 -13.34 1.41
CA PRO A 209 -3.58 -12.58 0.20
C PRO A 209 -3.28 -13.45 -1.02
N GLN A 210 -4.05 -13.26 -2.09
CA GLN A 210 -3.71 -13.86 -3.37
C GLN A 210 -2.29 -13.45 -3.73
N LYS A 211 -1.38 -14.41 -3.91
CA LYS A 211 -0.16 -14.12 -4.66
C LYS A 211 -0.58 -13.90 -6.10
N LEU A 212 -0.80 -12.65 -6.49
CA LEU A 212 -0.70 -12.29 -7.91
C LEU A 212 0.75 -12.53 -8.33
N THR A 213 1.01 -13.76 -8.77
CA THR A 213 2.11 -14.06 -9.68
C THR A 213 1.71 -13.47 -11.02
N THR A 214 1.78 -12.15 -11.15
CA THR A 214 1.73 -11.57 -12.49
C THR A 214 3.04 -11.97 -13.17
N ILE A 215 2.93 -12.77 -14.24
CA ILE A 215 3.96 -13.21 -15.22
C ILE A 215 4.44 -14.69 -15.17
N ALA A 216 3.59 -15.67 -14.83
CA ALA A 216 3.81 -17.06 -15.33
C ALA A 216 2.49 -17.84 -15.39
N ASN A 217 1.67 -17.80 -16.45
CA ASN A 217 1.83 -18.76 -17.55
C ASN A 217 0.84 -18.53 -18.72
N LEU A 218 0.53 -17.28 -19.09
CA LEU A 218 -0.10 -17.01 -20.40
C LEU A 218 0.90 -16.99 -21.59
N VAL A 219 2.18 -17.30 -21.33
CA VAL A 219 3.18 -17.58 -22.37
C VAL A 219 3.34 -19.09 -22.67
N TRP A 220 2.66 -19.98 -21.94
CA TRP A 220 2.57 -21.41 -22.30
C TRP A 220 1.36 -21.70 -23.19
N LYS A 221 1.09 -20.84 -24.20
CA LYS A 221 0.46 -21.31 -25.44
C LYS A 221 1.51 -22.07 -26.27
N GLY A 222 2.01 -23.15 -25.69
CA GLY A 222 2.85 -24.17 -26.29
C GLY A 222 2.12 -25.51 -26.39
N ILE A 223 0.79 -25.48 -26.33
CA ILE A 223 -0.06 -26.59 -26.75
C ILE A 223 0.22 -26.84 -28.24
N LYS A 224 1.13 -27.77 -28.54
CA LYS A 224 0.93 -28.74 -29.61
C LYS A 224 0.49 -30.03 -28.93
N VAL A 225 -0.80 -30.33 -29.09
CA VAL A 225 -1.32 -31.69 -28.87
C VAL A 225 -1.05 -32.48 -30.14
N ASP A 226 -0.86 -33.80 -29.96
CA ASP A 226 -0.73 -34.92 -30.90
C ASP A 226 0.69 -35.37 -31.29
N PRO A 227 0.89 -36.70 -31.42
CA PRO A 227 0.84 -37.72 -30.36
C PRO A 227 2.23 -38.07 -29.83
#